data_AF-A0A355W7C1-F1
#
_entry.id   AF-A0A355W7C1-F1
#
_cell.length_a   1.000
_cell.length_b   1.000
_cell.length_c   1.000
_cell.angle_alpha   90.00
_cell.angle_beta   90.00
_cell.angle_gamma   90.00
#
_symmetry.space_group_name_H-M   'P 1'
#
loop_
_entity.id
_entity.type
_entity.pdbx_description
1 polymer ?
#
loop_
_entity_poly.entity_id
_entity_poly.type
_entity_poly.pdbx_seq_one_letter_code
_entity_poly.pdbx_strand_id
1 'polypeptide(L)' 'MERSEFVSFRKLLTKIQIQMAHLLGISVKTVRSYEQGWRSIPPHVERQILFLIVAMRGWKSLLQPWKL' A
#
# COMPACT_ATOMS: atom_id res chain seq x y z
N MET A 1 0.22 -12.14 -3.03
CA MET A 1 0.31 -11.55 -1.67
C MET A 1 -0.73 -12.16 -0.77
N GLU A 2 -0.31 -12.60 0.41
CA GLU A 2 -1.20 -13.13 1.44
C GLU A 2 -1.84 -12.02 2.28
N ARG A 3 -2.98 -12.33 2.89
CA ARG A 3 -3.69 -11.41 3.81
C ARG A 3 -2.76 -10.83 4.89
N SER A 4 -1.92 -11.67 5.49
CA SER A 4 -1.00 -11.29 6.56
C SER A 4 0.07 -10.30 6.08
N GLU A 5 0.57 -10.48 4.86
CA GLU A 5 1.50 -9.57 4.21
C GLU A 5 0.84 -8.22 3.93
N PHE A 6 -0.37 -8.22 3.39
CA PHE A 6 -1.13 -7.00 3.11
C PHE A 6 -1.35 -6.14 4.39
N VAL A 7 -1.74 -6.79 5.50
CA VAL A 7 -1.90 -6.11 6.80
C VAL A 7 -0.56 -5.56 7.30
N SER A 8 0.52 -6.33 7.17
CA SER A 8 1.86 -5.91 7.58
C SER A 8 2.35 -4.71 6.78
N PHE A 9 2.13 -4.71 5.46
CA PHE A 9 2.48 -3.60 4.58
C PHE A 9 1.68 -2.34 4.87
N ARG A 10 0.37 -2.43 5.11
CA ARG A 10 -0.40 -1.25 5.55
C ARG A 10 0.16 -0.66 6.85
N LYS A 11 0.49 -1.52 7.83
CA LYS A 11 1.06 -1.08 9.10
C LYS A 11 2.43 -0.42 8.89
N LEU A 12 3.26 -0.95 8.00
CA LEU A 12 4.54 -0.37 7.61
C LEU A 12 4.38 1.03 6.99
N LEU A 13 3.34 1.24 6.18
CA LEU A 13 2.99 2.54 5.60
C LEU A 13 2.33 3.51 6.60
N THR A 14 2.13 3.07 7.86
CA THR A 14 1.44 3.81 8.94
C THR A 14 0.06 4.35 8.55
N LYS A 15 -0.68 3.59 7.72
CA LYS A 15 -2.01 4.00 7.23
C LYS A 15 -3.14 3.25 7.90
N ILE A 16 -4.24 3.97 8.13
CA ILE A 16 -5.54 3.37 8.46
C ILE A 16 -6.25 2.88 7.20
N GLN A 17 -7.26 2.02 7.34
CA GLN A 17 -7.97 1.40 6.21
C GLN A 17 -8.51 2.42 5.19
N ILE A 18 -9.05 3.55 5.65
CA ILE A 18 -9.59 4.61 4.79
C ILE A 18 -8.49 5.25 3.94
N GLN A 19 -7.35 5.57 4.56
CA GLN A 19 -6.21 6.15 3.85
C GLN A 19 -5.62 5.17 2.84
N MET A 20 -5.55 3.88 3.18
CA MET A 20 -5.13 2.85 2.21
C MET A 20 -6.08 2.76 1.03
N ALA A 21 -7.39 2.83 1.28
CA ALA A 21 -8.39 2.80 0.23
C ALA A 21 -8.18 3.96 -0.76
N HIS A 22 -7.93 5.16 -0.25
CA HIS A 22 -7.62 6.33 -1.09
C HIS A 22 -6.30 6.16 -1.85
N LEU A 23 -5.24 5.67 -1.20
CA LEU A 23 -3.93 5.46 -1.86
C LEU A 23 -3.98 4.40 -2.97
N LEU A 24 -4.79 3.36 -2.78
CA LEU A 24 -4.93 2.26 -3.72
C LEU A 24 -6.04 2.49 -4.76
N GLY A 25 -6.82 3.58 -4.64
CA GLY A 25 -7.93 3.88 -5.56
C GLY A 25 -9.06 2.85 -5.50
N ILE A 26 -9.30 2.26 -4.33
CA ILE A 26 -10.33 1.21 -4.11
C ILE A 26 -11.24 1.57 -2.95
N SER A 27 -12.34 0.83 -2.79
CA SER A 27 -13.24 1.04 -1.66
C SER A 27 -12.66 0.57 -0.32
N VAL A 28 -13.05 1.21 0.78
CA VAL A 28 -12.69 0.77 2.15
C VAL A 28 -13.20 -0.65 2.43
N LYS A 29 -14.36 -1.03 1.88
CA LYS A 29 -14.90 -2.39 1.96
C LYS A 29 -13.97 -3.40 1.31
N THR A 30 -13.34 -3.03 0.19
CA THR A 30 -12.35 -3.87 -0.51
C THR A 30 -11.10 -4.07 0.35
N VAL A 31 -10.57 -3.00 0.96
CA VAL A 31 -9.44 -3.10 1.90
C VAL A 31 -9.76 -4.04 3.06
N ARG A 32 -10.92 -3.88 3.71
CA ARG A 32 -11.37 -4.78 4.79
C ARG A 32 -11.50 -6.22 4.33
N SER A 33 -12.05 -6.43 3.15
CA SER A 33 -12.20 -7.76 2.54
C SER A 33 -10.86 -8.46 2.33
N TYR A 34 -9.82 -7.73 1.90
CA TYR A 34 -8.46 -8.25 1.80
C TYR A 34 -7.88 -8.56 3.18
N GLU A 35 -8.02 -7.62 4.13
CA GLU A 35 -7.57 -7.81 5.50
C GLU A 35 -8.33 -8.86 6.29
N GLN A 36 -9.50 -9.32 5.81
CA GLN A 36 -10.32 -10.40 6.35
C GLN A 36 -10.13 -11.72 5.59
N GLY A 37 -9.41 -11.71 4.47
CA GLY A 37 -9.23 -12.89 3.62
C GLY A 37 -10.51 -13.33 2.90
N TRP A 38 -11.53 -12.48 2.82
CA TRP A 38 -12.76 -12.76 2.07
C TRP A 38 -12.56 -12.65 0.55
N ARG A 39 -11.50 -11.95 0.13
CA ARG A 39 -11.09 -11.84 -1.27
C ARG A 39 -9.57 -11.95 -1.34
N SER A 40 -9.10 -12.63 -2.38
CA SER A 40 -7.68 -12.62 -2.75
C SER A 40 -7.27 -11.22 -3.20
N ILE A 41 -6.03 -10.83 -2.92
CA ILE A 41 -5.47 -9.55 -3.34
C ILE A 41 -5.09 -9.66 -4.82
N PRO A 42 -5.60 -8.78 -5.71
CA PRO A 42 -5.23 -8.81 -7.13
C PRO A 42 -3.78 -8.33 -7.36
N PRO A 43 -3.08 -8.85 -8.39
CA PRO A 43 -1.68 -8.48 -8.66
C PRO A 43 -1.41 -6.98 -8.85
N HIS A 44 -2.39 -6.20 -9.34
CA HIS A 44 -2.23 -4.76 -9.49
C HIS A 44 -2.18 -4.03 -8.14
N VAL A 45 -2.96 -4.48 -7.14
CA VAL A 45 -2.92 -3.95 -5.77
C VAL A 45 -1.59 -4.30 -5.11
N GLU A 46 -1.08 -5.51 -5.35
CA GLU A 46 0.24 -5.93 -4.88
C GLU A 46 1.35 -5.03 -5.41
N ARG A 47 1.34 -4.74 -6.72
CA ARG A 47 2.31 -3.82 -7.32
C ARG A 47 2.21 -2.41 -6.74
N GLN A 48 0.99 -1.88 -6.57
CA GLN A 48 0.79 -0.55 -6.00
C GLN A 48 1.32 -0.43 -4.57
N ILE A 49 1.02 -1.38 -3.69
CA ILE A 49 1.47 -1.30 -2.29
C ILE A 49 3.00 -1.48 -2.17
N LEU A 50 3.59 -2.38 -2.97
CA LEU A 50 5.05 -2.54 -3.03
C LEU A 50 5.73 -1.27 -3.56
N PHE A 51 5.16 -0.66 -4.60
CA PHE A 51 5.63 0.63 -5.10
C PHE A 51 5.60 1.71 -4.02
N LEU A 52 4.49 1.84 -3.27
CA LEU A 52 4.38 2.80 -2.17
C LEU A 52 5.44 2.58 -1.08
N ILE A 53 5.73 1.32 -0.72
CA ILE A 53 6.75 0.99 0.28
C ILE A 53 8.14 1.40 -0.21
N VAL A 54 8.49 1.05 -1.45
CA VAL A 54 9.79 1.38 -2.04
C VAL A 54 9.92 2.90 -2.19
N ALA A 55 8.87 3.57 -2.67
CA ALA A 55 8.83 5.01 -2.82
C ALA A 55 9.03 5.71 -1.47
N MET A 56 8.36 5.27 -0.40
CA MET A 56 8.55 5.84 0.94
C MET A 56 9.98 5.67 1.48
N ARG A 57 10.69 4.61 1.10
CA ARG A 57 12.10 4.39 1.46
C ARG A 57 13.05 5.27 0.64
N GLY A 58 12.76 5.49 -0.63
CA GLY A 58 13.56 6.32 -1.55
C GLY A 58 13.24 7.82 -1.54
N TRP A 59 12.10 8.25 -0.98
CA TRP A 59 11.66 9.64 -1.09
C TRP A 59 12.59 10.64 -0.39
N LYS A 60 13.32 10.22 0.65
CA LYS A 60 14.34 11.06 1.29
C LYS A 60 15.52 11.38 0.37
N SER A 61 15.86 10.51 -0.59
CA SER A 61 16.95 10.73 -1.55
C SER A 61 16.46 11.31 -2.88
N LEU A 62 15.21 11.07 -3.28
CA LEU A 62 14.63 11.53 -4.55
C LEU A 62 14.10 12.98 -4.51
N LEU A 63 13.94 13.59 -3.34
CA LEU A 63 13.46 14.98 -3.18
C LEU A 63 14.52 16.07 -3.48
N GLN A 64 15.65 15.73 -4.12
CA GLN A 64 16.56 16.73 -4.70
C GLN A 64 16.85 16.51 -6.19
N PRO A 65 15.83 16.49 -7.08
CA PRO A 65 16.08 16.40 -8.52
C PRO A 65 16.79 17.63 -9.10
N TRP A 66 16.72 18.78 -8.42
CA TRP A 66 17.21 20.07 -8.89
C TRP A 66 18.40 20.61 -8.08
N LYS A 67 19.12 19.76 -7.34
CA LYS A 67 20.39 20.13 -6.71
C LYS A 67 21.61 19.49 -7.40
N LEU A 68 21.63 19.53 -8.73
CA LEU A 68 22.82 19.28 -9.54
C LEU A 68 23.23 20.57 -10.24
#